data_AF-Q5WZN4-F1
#
_entry.id   AF-Q5WZN4-F1
#
_cell.length_a   1.000
_cell.length_b   1.000
_cell.length_c   1.000
_cell.angle_alpha   90.00
_cell.angle_beta   90.00
_cell.angle_gamma   90.00
#
_symmetry.space_group_name_H-M   'P 1'
#
loop_
_entity.id
_entity.type
_entity.pdbx_description
1 polymer ?
#
loop_
_entity_poly.entity_id
_entity_poly.type
_entity_poly.pdbx_seq_one_letter_code
_entity_poly.pdbx_strand_id
1 'polypeptide(L)'
;MPKYTLPTRDALLKAMQVGETSIEAAEYMATRFEQILTKAKLLPECNDMLEKIKEYAQFVKFKLLSSAQVWSGQERPTSDYQNTQENKAEFLASHLEGLPSGLKLEVAIGDDAKILRGFSSNGKMVEGDQLKIMDGFLEGWLAKNGLAISGGAVVKIDNTGNQTKVDPEEIRQLINDSEKGVAKYFADKGVGMEVVQRAYPETKAVETKREEIRQEIESGAEAPTTQSIR
;
A
#
# COMPACT_ATOMS: atom_id res chain seq x y z
N MET A 1 29.19 16.24 -30.88
CA MET A 1 27.97 16.18 -30.03
C MET A 1 28.42 16.02 -28.58
N PRO A 2 27.79 16.70 -27.60
CA PRO A 2 28.13 16.46 -26.20
C PRO A 2 27.83 14.99 -25.87
N LYS A 3 28.82 14.31 -25.30
CA LYS A 3 28.73 12.91 -24.90
C LYS A 3 27.90 12.90 -23.60
N TYR A 4 26.63 12.55 -23.68
CA TYR A 4 25.79 12.42 -22.49
C TYR A 4 26.23 11.19 -21.71
N THR A 5 26.82 11.42 -20.55
CA THR A 5 27.17 10.36 -19.59
C THR A 5 26.05 10.24 -18.57
N LEU A 6 25.53 9.04 -18.37
CA LEU A 6 24.59 8.78 -17.29
C LEU A 6 25.30 8.94 -15.93
N PRO A 7 24.63 9.53 -14.93
CA PRO A 7 25.17 9.61 -13.58
C PRO A 7 25.30 8.20 -12.97
N THR A 8 26.23 8.04 -12.03
CA THR A 8 26.34 6.80 -11.27
C THR A 8 25.18 6.68 -10.28
N ARG A 9 24.88 5.44 -9.85
CA ARG A 9 23.88 5.17 -8.81
C ARG A 9 24.11 6.00 -7.55
N ASP A 10 25.35 6.09 -7.08
CA ASP A 10 25.69 6.85 -5.87
C ASP A 10 25.42 8.35 -6.02
N ALA A 11 25.68 8.91 -7.21
CA ALA A 11 25.37 10.30 -7.49
C ALA A 11 23.85 10.54 -7.49
N LEU A 12 23.06 9.61 -8.03
CA LEU A 12 21.59 9.67 -7.98
C LEU A 12 21.08 9.57 -6.55
N LEU A 13 21.60 8.65 -5.73
CA LEU A 13 21.18 8.51 -4.33
C LEU A 13 21.53 9.75 -3.50
N LYS A 14 22.70 10.36 -3.72
CA LYS A 14 23.05 11.64 -3.08
C LYS A 14 22.12 12.77 -3.51
N ALA A 15 21.76 12.83 -4.79
CA ALA A 15 20.81 13.82 -5.27
C ALA A 15 19.42 13.64 -4.64
N MET A 16 18.96 12.39 -4.46
CA MET A 16 17.75 12.09 -3.71
C MET A 16 17.87 12.60 -2.26
N GLN A 17 18.95 12.24 -1.54
CA GLN A 17 19.15 12.72 -0.15
C GLN A 17 19.11 14.24 -0.02
N VAL A 18 19.69 14.98 -0.98
CA VAL A 18 19.65 16.45 -0.98
C VAL A 18 18.24 16.99 -1.18
N GLY A 19 17.42 16.32 -1.99
CA GLY A 19 16.03 16.71 -2.26
C GLY A 19 15.00 16.24 -1.24
N GLU A 20 15.40 15.48 -0.20
CA GLU A 20 14.45 14.81 0.70
C GLU A 20 13.60 15.79 1.53
N THR A 21 14.10 17.00 1.75
CA THR A 21 13.47 18.02 2.60
C THR A 21 12.63 19.04 1.84
N SER A 22 12.56 18.96 0.50
CA SER A 22 11.78 19.87 -0.33
C SER A 22 11.07 19.15 -1.46
N ILE A 23 9.74 19.29 -1.49
CA ILE A 23 8.89 18.75 -2.56
C ILE A 23 9.35 19.29 -3.92
N GLU A 24 9.60 20.60 -4.00
CA GLU A 24 10.04 21.28 -5.21
C GLU A 24 11.39 20.74 -5.71
N ALA A 25 12.32 20.47 -4.80
CA ALA A 25 13.63 19.92 -5.16
C ALA A 25 13.51 18.50 -5.72
N ALA A 26 12.66 17.65 -5.12
CA ALA A 26 12.40 16.30 -5.59
C ALA A 26 11.67 16.27 -6.95
N GLU A 27 10.65 17.11 -7.13
CA GLU A 27 9.92 17.28 -8.41
C GLU A 27 10.85 17.83 -9.50
N TYR A 28 11.70 18.81 -9.16
CA TYR A 28 12.71 19.35 -10.07
C TYR A 28 13.71 18.29 -10.50
N MET A 29 14.19 17.45 -9.57
CA MET A 29 15.10 16.34 -9.89
C MET A 29 14.48 15.39 -10.92
N ALA A 30 13.24 14.94 -10.71
CA ALA A 30 12.53 14.07 -11.66
C ALA A 30 12.38 14.72 -13.04
N THR A 31 11.92 15.97 -13.06
CA THR A 31 11.73 16.75 -14.30
C THR A 31 13.04 16.93 -15.06
N ARG A 32 14.14 17.26 -14.37
CA ARG A 32 15.45 17.44 -14.99
C ARG A 32 16.04 16.13 -15.49
N PHE A 33 15.85 15.04 -14.76
CA PHE A 33 16.31 13.73 -15.17
C PHE A 33 15.61 13.29 -16.46
N GLU A 34 14.29 13.43 -16.53
CA GLU A 34 13.50 13.18 -17.75
C GLU A 34 13.99 14.03 -18.93
N GLN A 35 14.17 15.34 -18.73
CA GLN A 35 14.67 16.23 -19.79
C GLN A 35 16.05 15.81 -20.31
N ILE A 36 16.94 15.33 -19.44
CA ILE A 36 18.27 14.85 -19.83
C ILE A 36 18.15 13.55 -20.64
N LEU A 37 17.34 12.59 -20.17
CA LEU A 37 17.11 11.33 -20.87
C LEU A 37 16.48 11.54 -22.26
N THR A 38 15.51 12.45 -22.37
CA THR A 38 14.87 12.82 -23.64
C THR A 38 15.89 13.41 -24.62
N LYS A 39 16.72 14.36 -24.15
CA LYS A 39 17.77 14.98 -24.99
C LYS A 39 18.85 13.99 -25.40
N ALA A 40 19.16 13.02 -24.53
CA ALA A 40 20.13 11.98 -24.80
C ALA A 40 19.56 10.82 -25.64
N LYS A 41 18.25 10.78 -25.89
CA LYS A 41 17.51 9.67 -26.53
C LYS A 41 17.65 8.33 -25.79
N LEU A 42 17.88 8.38 -24.48
CA LEU A 42 18.06 7.21 -23.61
C LEU A 42 16.78 6.82 -22.84
N LEU A 43 15.66 7.49 -23.11
CA LEU A 43 14.40 7.25 -22.41
C LEU A 43 13.96 5.78 -22.41
N PRO A 44 13.92 5.05 -23.56
CA PRO A 44 13.46 3.67 -23.55
C PRO A 44 14.32 2.74 -22.69
N GLU A 45 15.63 2.99 -22.64
CA GLU A 45 16.61 2.19 -21.88
C GLU A 45 16.60 2.53 -20.40
N CYS A 46 16.25 3.77 -20.04
CA CYS A 46 16.31 4.29 -18.68
C CYS A 46 14.92 4.51 -18.05
N ASN A 47 13.85 4.01 -18.66
CA ASN A 47 12.48 4.27 -18.20
C ASN A 47 12.27 3.79 -16.75
N ASP A 48 12.76 2.60 -16.40
CA ASP A 48 12.69 2.08 -15.02
C ASP A 48 13.39 3.00 -14.00
N MET A 49 14.51 3.62 -14.38
CA MET A 49 15.20 4.58 -13.51
C MET A 49 14.40 5.87 -13.35
N LEU A 50 13.78 6.36 -14.44
CA LEU A 50 12.93 7.53 -14.40
C LEU A 50 11.70 7.30 -13.51
N GLU A 51 11.05 6.14 -13.65
CA GLU A 51 9.90 5.78 -12.82
C GLU A 51 10.28 5.71 -11.33
N LYS A 52 11.40 5.10 -10.97
CA LYS A 52 11.89 5.12 -9.57
C LYS A 52 12.16 6.52 -9.02
N ILE A 53 12.62 7.45 -9.86
CA ILE A 53 12.82 8.85 -9.45
C ILE A 53 11.49 9.58 -9.30
N LYS A 54 10.49 9.28 -10.16
CA LYS A 54 9.13 9.79 -10.01
C LYS A 54 8.46 9.25 -8.75
N GLU A 55 8.60 7.96 -8.47
CA GLU A 55 8.14 7.33 -7.21
C GLU A 55 8.79 7.99 -5.99
N TYR A 56 10.09 8.28 -6.05
CA TYR A 56 10.79 9.02 -5.00
C TYR A 56 10.20 10.44 -4.80
N ALA A 57 10.00 11.20 -5.89
CA ALA A 57 9.40 12.54 -5.79
C ALA A 57 7.99 12.49 -5.20
N GLN A 58 7.20 11.48 -5.60
CA GLN A 58 5.87 11.24 -5.04
C GLN A 58 5.94 10.88 -3.55
N PHE A 59 6.90 10.05 -3.13
CA PHE A 59 7.13 9.71 -1.73
C PHE A 59 7.48 10.95 -0.89
N VAL A 60 8.37 11.82 -1.38
CA VAL A 60 8.71 13.09 -0.70
C VAL A 60 7.47 13.97 -0.54
N LYS A 61 6.62 14.03 -1.57
CA LYS A 61 5.35 14.74 -1.51
C LYS A 61 4.43 14.18 -0.43
N PHE A 62 4.29 12.85 -0.35
CA PHE A 62 3.51 12.21 0.72
C PHE A 62 4.08 12.45 2.11
N LYS A 63 5.42 12.47 2.24
CA LYS A 63 6.09 12.69 3.52
C LYS A 63 5.94 14.13 4.01
N LEU A 64 6.11 15.12 3.13
CA LEU A 64 6.21 16.53 3.50
C LEU A 64 4.89 17.30 3.44
N LEU A 65 3.94 16.89 2.59
CA LEU A 65 2.63 17.53 2.54
C LEU A 65 1.89 17.19 3.83
N SER A 66 1.37 18.19 4.55
CA SER A 66 0.51 17.90 5.71
C SER A 66 -0.83 17.38 5.22
N SER A 67 -1.20 16.15 5.62
CA SER A 67 -2.53 15.61 5.31
C SER A 67 -3.66 16.35 6.05
N ALA A 68 -3.33 17.04 7.15
CA ALA A 68 -4.29 17.80 7.95
C ALA A 68 -4.46 19.25 7.46
N GLN A 69 -5.71 19.70 7.33
CA GLN A 69 -6.05 21.12 7.27
C GLN A 69 -6.03 21.73 8.68
N VAL A 70 -4.82 22.06 9.14
CA VAL A 70 -4.60 22.66 10.47
C VAL A 70 -5.42 23.93 10.72
N TRP A 71 -5.75 24.68 9.65
CA TRP A 71 -6.56 25.90 9.74
C TRP A 71 -8.07 25.64 9.81
N SER A 72 -8.54 24.43 9.49
CA SER A 72 -9.95 24.03 9.67
C SER A 72 -10.19 23.32 11.01
N GLY A 73 -9.18 23.26 11.88
CA GLY A 73 -9.24 22.59 13.18
C GLY A 73 -8.96 21.09 13.14
N GLN A 74 -8.49 20.56 12.00
CA GLN A 74 -8.05 19.17 11.94
C GLN A 74 -6.72 18.96 12.69
N GLU A 75 -6.67 17.90 13.49
CA GLU A 75 -5.46 17.51 14.19
C GLU A 75 -4.36 17.11 13.20
N ARG A 76 -3.12 17.46 13.53
CA ARG A 76 -1.97 16.99 12.75
C ARG A 76 -1.79 15.48 12.94
N PRO A 77 -1.27 14.78 11.91
CA PRO A 77 -0.81 13.41 12.09
C PRO A 77 0.19 13.33 13.25
N THR A 78 0.12 12.24 14.01
CA THR A 78 0.99 12.05 15.17
C THR A 78 2.40 11.62 14.77
N SER A 79 2.59 11.16 13.53
CA SER A 79 3.86 10.65 13.00
C SER A 79 4.02 10.90 11.49
N ASP A 80 5.27 10.92 11.03
CA ASP A 80 5.61 10.95 9.60
C ASP A 80 5.05 9.74 8.85
N TYR A 81 5.03 8.57 9.50
CA TYR A 81 4.43 7.36 8.95
C TYR A 81 2.94 7.55 8.69
N GLN A 82 2.19 8.03 9.69
CA GLN A 82 0.76 8.31 9.54
C GLN A 82 0.51 9.34 8.46
N ASN A 83 1.28 10.44 8.44
CA ASN A 83 1.15 11.47 7.40
C ASN A 83 1.36 10.89 6.00
N THR A 84 2.42 10.10 5.82
CA THR A 84 2.77 9.49 4.54
C THR A 84 1.67 8.54 4.05
N GLN A 85 1.16 7.67 4.93
CA GLN A 85 0.12 6.71 4.55
C GLN A 85 -1.23 7.39 4.27
N GLU A 86 -1.60 8.42 5.04
CA GLU A 86 -2.81 9.19 4.77
C GLU A 86 -2.74 9.95 3.44
N ASN A 87 -1.61 10.59 3.13
CA ASN A 87 -1.44 11.26 1.84
C ASN A 87 -1.40 10.27 0.67
N LYS A 88 -0.79 9.09 0.88
CA LYS A 88 -0.83 8.00 -0.10
C LYS A 88 -2.26 7.56 -0.35
N ALA A 89 -3.05 7.32 0.70
CA ALA A 89 -4.47 6.95 0.58
C ALA A 89 -5.28 8.04 -0.13
N GLU A 90 -5.07 9.32 0.17
CA GLU A 90 -5.74 10.43 -0.51
C GLU A 90 -5.38 10.52 -2.00
N PHE A 91 -4.11 10.29 -2.33
CA PHE A 91 -3.67 10.23 -3.72
C PHE A 91 -4.33 9.05 -4.45
N LEU A 92 -4.41 7.88 -3.83
CA LEU A 92 -5.11 6.73 -4.39
C LEU A 92 -6.62 7.02 -4.55
N ALA A 93 -7.24 7.77 -3.63
CA ALA A 93 -8.64 8.21 -3.72
C ALA A 93 -8.92 9.16 -4.89
N SER A 94 -7.93 9.95 -5.32
CA SER A 94 -8.06 10.76 -6.54
C SER A 94 -7.88 9.97 -7.85
N HIS A 95 -7.49 8.69 -7.76
CA HIS A 95 -7.23 7.80 -8.90
C HIS A 95 -8.07 6.52 -8.84
N LEU A 96 -9.34 6.62 -8.44
CA LEU A 96 -10.26 5.48 -8.30
C LEU A 96 -10.82 4.94 -9.62
N GLU A 97 -10.27 5.35 -10.76
CA GLU A 97 -10.75 4.93 -12.06
C GLU A 97 -10.68 3.40 -12.20
N GLY A 98 -11.80 2.81 -12.60
CA GLY A 98 -11.88 1.37 -12.85
C GLY A 98 -12.06 0.49 -11.61
N LEU A 99 -12.34 1.03 -10.42
CA LEU A 99 -12.71 0.18 -9.28
C LEU A 99 -14.06 -0.51 -9.51
N PRO A 100 -14.15 -1.83 -9.26
CA PRO A 100 -15.38 -2.56 -9.46
C PRO A 100 -16.39 -2.27 -8.33
N SER A 101 -17.68 -2.38 -8.62
CA SER A 101 -18.73 -2.24 -7.60
C SER A 101 -18.83 -3.50 -6.72
N GLY A 102 -19.41 -3.37 -5.52
CA GLY A 102 -19.61 -4.50 -4.61
C GLY A 102 -18.29 -5.07 -4.08
N LEU A 103 -17.36 -4.18 -3.71
CA LEU A 103 -16.09 -4.55 -3.09
C LEU A 103 -16.32 -5.17 -1.71
N LYS A 104 -15.56 -6.21 -1.43
CA LYS A 104 -15.57 -6.92 -0.16
C LYS A 104 -14.15 -7.19 0.29
N LEU A 105 -13.84 -6.77 1.52
CA LEU A 105 -12.64 -7.17 2.24
C LEU A 105 -12.96 -8.37 3.12
N GLU A 106 -12.28 -9.48 2.89
CA GLU A 106 -12.23 -10.60 3.81
C GLU A 106 -10.91 -10.54 4.59
N VAL A 107 -11.01 -10.54 5.92
CA VAL A 107 -9.85 -10.43 6.80
C VAL A 107 -9.91 -11.47 7.91
N ALA A 108 -8.76 -12.08 8.21
CA ALA A 108 -8.60 -12.99 9.34
C ALA A 108 -7.39 -12.54 10.17
N ILE A 109 -7.58 -12.45 11.48
CA ILE A 109 -6.53 -12.09 12.44
C ILE A 109 -6.24 -13.31 13.32
N GLY A 110 -4.99 -13.73 13.37
CA GLY A 110 -4.52 -14.82 14.22
C GLY A 110 -4.20 -14.33 15.64
N ASP A 111 -4.03 -15.26 16.58
CA ASP A 111 -3.75 -14.93 17.98
C ASP A 111 -2.34 -14.35 18.22
N ASP A 112 -1.48 -14.40 17.20
CA ASP A 112 -0.19 -13.72 17.13
C ASP A 112 -0.25 -12.39 16.35
N ALA A 113 -1.45 -11.88 16.10
CA ALA A 113 -1.76 -10.71 15.27
C ALA A 113 -1.36 -10.86 13.80
N LYS A 114 -1.06 -12.08 13.31
CA LYS A 114 -0.92 -12.31 11.87
C LYS A 114 -2.20 -11.97 11.13
N ILE A 115 -2.06 -11.32 10.00
CA ILE A 115 -3.18 -10.90 9.16
C ILE A 115 -3.18 -11.66 7.84
N LEU A 116 -4.33 -12.24 7.52
CA LEU A 116 -4.67 -12.65 6.16
C LEU A 116 -5.74 -11.70 5.65
N ARG A 117 -5.58 -11.20 4.43
CA ARG A 117 -6.53 -10.29 3.79
C ARG A 117 -6.74 -10.70 2.34
N GLY A 118 -7.96 -10.50 1.85
CA GLY A 118 -8.31 -10.69 0.46
C GLY A 118 -9.39 -9.69 0.07
N PHE A 119 -9.21 -9.08 -1.11
CA PHE A 119 -10.22 -8.21 -1.69
C PHE A 119 -10.92 -8.97 -2.81
N SER A 120 -12.24 -8.87 -2.85
CA SER A 120 -13.06 -9.45 -3.91
C SER A 120 -14.14 -8.48 -4.36
N SER A 121 -14.60 -8.65 -5.60
CA SER A 121 -15.77 -7.99 -6.13
C SER A 121 -16.57 -8.99 -6.95
N ASN A 122 -17.89 -9.06 -6.70
CA ASN A 122 -18.79 -9.96 -7.39
C ASN A 122 -18.29 -11.42 -7.44
N GLY A 123 -17.68 -11.89 -6.35
CA GLY A 123 -17.15 -13.25 -6.21
C GLY A 123 -15.79 -13.52 -6.88
N LYS A 124 -15.16 -12.50 -7.50
CA LYS A 124 -13.82 -12.60 -8.08
C LYS A 124 -12.80 -11.85 -7.24
N MET A 125 -11.59 -12.38 -7.13
CA MET A 125 -10.49 -11.71 -6.44
C MET A 125 -10.08 -10.44 -7.21
N VAL A 126 -9.74 -9.39 -6.45
CA VAL A 126 -9.15 -8.18 -6.99
C VAL A 126 -7.64 -8.41 -7.13
N GLU A 127 -7.08 -8.04 -8.28
CA GLU A 127 -5.68 -8.31 -8.64
C GLU A 127 -5.01 -7.05 -9.22
N GLY A 128 -3.70 -7.14 -9.48
CA GLY A 128 -2.95 -6.10 -10.17
C GLY A 128 -2.97 -4.74 -9.47
N ASP A 129 -3.15 -3.67 -10.23
CA ASP A 129 -3.09 -2.31 -9.70
C ASP A 129 -4.28 -1.97 -8.79
N GLN A 130 -5.45 -2.56 -9.02
CA GLN A 130 -6.60 -2.41 -8.12
C GLN A 130 -6.29 -2.95 -6.72
N LEU A 131 -5.60 -4.09 -6.64
CA LEU A 131 -5.17 -4.65 -5.36
C LEU A 131 -4.21 -3.72 -4.63
N LYS A 132 -3.27 -3.08 -5.35
CA LYS A 132 -2.35 -2.09 -4.77
C LYS A 132 -3.08 -0.87 -4.21
N ILE A 133 -4.13 -0.40 -4.90
CA ILE A 133 -4.99 0.70 -4.43
C ILE A 133 -5.69 0.28 -3.13
N MET A 134 -6.31 -0.90 -3.10
CA MET A 134 -7.02 -1.42 -1.92
C MET A 134 -6.08 -1.63 -0.72
N ASP A 135 -4.89 -2.18 -0.97
CA ASP A 135 -3.85 -2.33 0.05
C ASP A 135 -3.38 -0.98 0.58
N GLY A 136 -3.19 0.02 -0.29
CA GLY A 136 -2.83 1.37 0.12
C GLY A 136 -3.89 2.03 1.01
N PHE A 137 -5.17 1.78 0.77
CA PHE A 137 -6.23 2.22 1.67
C PHE A 137 -6.22 1.51 3.02
N LEU A 138 -5.98 0.19 3.02
CA LEU A 138 -5.88 -0.56 4.27
C LEU A 138 -4.67 -0.08 5.10
N GLU A 139 -3.53 0.19 4.46
CA GLU A 139 -2.34 0.77 5.09
C GLU A 139 -2.63 2.16 5.67
N GLY A 140 -3.35 3.02 4.92
CA GLY A 140 -3.82 4.32 5.40
C GLY A 140 -4.69 4.19 6.65
N TRP A 141 -5.70 3.31 6.61
CA TRP A 141 -6.57 3.03 7.75
C TRP A 141 -5.79 2.53 8.97
N LEU A 142 -4.86 1.59 8.79
CA LEU A 142 -4.00 1.11 9.88
C LEU A 142 -3.19 2.26 10.47
N ALA A 143 -2.55 3.06 9.61
CA ALA A 143 -1.70 4.16 10.06
C ALA A 143 -2.47 5.23 10.82
N LYS A 144 -3.71 5.55 10.39
CA LYS A 144 -4.62 6.46 11.12
C LYS A 144 -4.93 6.00 12.54
N ASN A 145 -4.90 4.70 12.77
CA ASN A 145 -5.13 4.07 14.06
C ASN A 145 -3.83 3.71 14.81
N GLY A 146 -2.66 4.21 14.37
CA GLY A 146 -1.38 3.91 15.01
C GLY A 146 -0.94 2.46 14.81
N LEU A 147 -1.35 1.84 13.71
CA LEU A 147 -1.04 0.46 13.35
C LEU A 147 -0.25 0.38 12.03
N ALA A 148 0.45 -0.72 11.83
CA ALA A 148 1.15 -1.06 10.59
C ALA A 148 1.16 -2.57 10.35
N ILE A 149 1.46 -3.01 9.12
CA ILE A 149 1.76 -4.41 8.82
C ILE A 149 3.28 -4.57 8.77
N SER A 150 3.81 -5.48 9.58
CA SER A 150 5.24 -5.81 9.63
C SER A 150 5.42 -7.32 9.75
N GLY A 151 6.18 -7.94 8.84
CA GLY A 151 6.40 -9.39 8.83
C GLY A 151 5.12 -10.23 8.70
N GLY A 152 4.06 -9.68 8.10
CA GLY A 152 2.75 -10.34 7.98
C GLY A 152 1.87 -10.29 9.22
N ALA A 153 2.29 -9.55 10.26
CA ALA A 153 1.48 -9.27 11.45
C ALA A 153 1.16 -7.78 11.55
N VAL A 154 0.02 -7.48 12.16
CA VAL A 154 -0.32 -6.10 12.54
C VAL A 154 0.49 -5.76 13.80
N VAL A 155 1.04 -4.55 13.86
CA VAL A 155 1.83 -4.03 14.98
C VAL A 155 1.37 -2.62 15.32
N LYS A 156 1.53 -2.20 16.58
CA LYS A 156 1.42 -0.78 16.96
C LYS A 156 2.68 -0.05 16.52
N ILE A 157 2.52 1.13 15.97
CA ILE A 157 3.62 2.02 15.59
C ILE A 157 3.51 3.33 16.37
N ASP A 158 4.58 3.71 17.05
CA ASP A 158 4.65 4.98 17.77
C ASP A 158 5.08 6.15 16.87
N ASN A 159 5.11 7.36 17.44
CA ASN A 159 5.45 8.59 16.70
C ASN A 159 6.91 8.63 16.24
N THR A 160 7.76 7.75 16.74
CA THR A 160 9.17 7.61 16.34
C THR A 160 9.40 6.45 15.38
N GLY A 161 8.34 5.70 15.04
CA GLY A 161 8.39 4.56 14.15
C GLY A 161 8.73 3.23 14.84
N ASN A 162 8.80 3.17 16.17
CA ASN A 162 9.03 1.91 16.87
C ASN A 162 7.80 1.03 16.78
N GLN A 163 8.04 -0.26 16.58
CA GLN A 163 6.99 -1.25 16.44
C GLN A 163 6.84 -2.05 17.74
N THR A 164 5.62 -2.18 18.22
CA THR A 164 5.29 -2.99 19.40
C THR A 164 4.16 -3.97 19.09
N LYS A 165 4.07 -5.04 19.87
CA LYS A 165 2.97 -6.00 19.72
C LYS A 165 1.64 -5.33 20.05
N VAL A 166 0.62 -5.72 19.31
CA VAL A 166 -0.76 -5.30 19.46
C VAL A 166 -1.60 -6.50 19.91
N ASP A 167 -2.65 -6.23 20.67
CA ASP A 167 -3.62 -7.26 21.02
C ASP A 167 -4.44 -7.63 19.76
N PRO A 168 -4.44 -8.90 19.32
CA PRO A 168 -5.28 -9.35 18.21
C PRO A 168 -6.75 -8.99 18.35
N GLU A 169 -7.27 -8.99 19.58
CA GLU A 169 -8.68 -8.72 19.85
C GLU A 169 -9.02 -7.24 19.65
N GLU A 170 -8.09 -6.34 19.99
CA GLU A 170 -8.19 -4.91 19.70
C GLU A 170 -8.33 -4.67 18.18
N ILE A 171 -7.59 -5.43 17.37
CA ILE A 171 -7.67 -5.34 15.90
C ILE A 171 -9.01 -5.87 15.39
N ARG A 172 -9.45 -7.04 15.89
CA ARG A 172 -10.74 -7.62 15.49
C ARG A 172 -11.90 -6.66 15.80
N GLN A 173 -11.89 -6.01 16.95
CA GLN A 173 -12.92 -5.04 17.30
C GLN A 173 -12.83 -3.79 16.40
N LEU A 174 -11.62 -3.27 16.19
CA LEU A 174 -11.41 -2.05 15.43
C LEU A 174 -11.82 -2.18 13.96
N ILE A 175 -11.57 -3.33 13.31
CA ILE A 175 -11.88 -3.54 11.89
C ILE A 175 -13.38 -3.31 11.58
N ASN A 176 -14.26 -3.74 12.47
CA ASN A 176 -15.72 -3.68 12.31
C ASN A 176 -16.36 -2.49 13.05
N ASP A 177 -15.56 -1.59 13.61
CA ASP A 177 -16.06 -0.42 14.33
C ASP A 177 -16.86 0.51 13.39
N SER A 178 -18.02 0.98 13.84
CA SER A 178 -18.92 1.78 13.00
C SER A 178 -18.39 3.17 12.66
N GLU A 179 -17.51 3.73 13.50
CA GLU A 179 -16.97 5.08 13.34
C GLU A 179 -15.52 5.09 12.86
N LYS A 180 -14.74 4.08 13.23
CA LYS A 180 -13.30 3.98 12.99
C LYS A 180 -12.91 2.77 12.16
N GLY A 181 -13.84 1.90 11.82
CA GLY A 181 -13.54 0.66 11.10
C GLY A 181 -13.20 0.86 9.63
N VAL A 182 -12.79 -0.24 9.00
CA VAL A 182 -12.24 -0.21 7.63
C VAL A 182 -13.31 0.27 6.64
N ALA A 183 -14.55 -0.22 6.77
CA ALA A 183 -15.65 0.17 5.87
C ALA A 183 -15.92 1.68 5.91
N LYS A 184 -15.91 2.28 7.12
CA LYS A 184 -16.12 3.71 7.29
C LYS A 184 -14.97 4.52 6.69
N TYR A 185 -13.73 4.09 6.90
CA TYR A 185 -12.56 4.75 6.32
C TYR A 185 -12.58 4.74 4.80
N PHE A 186 -12.87 3.58 4.19
CA PHE A 186 -12.99 3.47 2.73
C PHE A 186 -14.13 4.35 2.21
N ALA A 187 -15.28 4.39 2.90
CA ALA A 187 -16.40 5.22 2.52
C ALA A 187 -16.06 6.73 2.56
N ASP A 188 -15.28 7.17 3.54
CA ASP A 188 -14.78 8.55 3.64
C ASP A 188 -13.85 8.93 2.47
N LYS A 189 -13.21 7.93 1.86
CA LYS A 189 -12.40 8.07 0.65
C LYS A 189 -13.20 7.83 -0.65
N GLY A 190 -14.53 7.72 -0.56
CA GLY A 190 -15.41 7.53 -1.71
C GLY A 190 -15.57 6.07 -2.18
N VAL A 191 -15.10 5.09 -1.40
CA VAL A 191 -15.16 3.67 -1.75
C VAL A 191 -16.12 2.93 -0.81
N GLY A 192 -17.25 2.46 -1.33
CA GLY A 192 -18.14 1.57 -0.60
C GLY A 192 -17.58 0.15 -0.53
N MET A 193 -17.47 -0.42 0.66
CA MET A 193 -16.92 -1.77 0.86
C MET A 193 -17.62 -2.52 2.00
N GLU A 194 -17.88 -3.81 1.80
CA GLU A 194 -18.29 -4.74 2.85
C GLU A 194 -17.04 -5.34 3.52
N VAL A 195 -17.05 -5.45 4.84
CA VAL A 195 -15.95 -6.06 5.60
C VAL A 195 -16.47 -7.32 6.29
N VAL A 196 -15.80 -8.44 6.05
CA VAL A 196 -16.13 -9.73 6.66
C VAL A 196 -14.91 -10.29 7.37
N GLN A 197 -15.07 -10.53 8.66
CA GLN A 197 -14.07 -11.24 9.43
C GLN A 197 -14.25 -12.75 9.30
N ARG A 198 -13.14 -13.44 9.04
CA ARG A 198 -13.05 -14.89 8.97
C ARG A 198 -12.24 -15.41 10.15
N ALA A 199 -12.51 -16.65 10.55
CA ALA A 199 -11.64 -17.36 11.48
C ALA A 199 -10.25 -17.52 10.84
N TYR A 200 -9.20 -17.33 11.64
CA TYR A 200 -7.84 -17.57 11.18
C TYR A 200 -7.63 -19.08 11.02
N PRO A 201 -7.10 -19.56 9.89
CA PRO A 201 -6.89 -20.99 9.68
C PRO A 201 -5.89 -21.55 10.69
N GLU A 202 -6.22 -22.69 11.30
CA GLU A 202 -5.30 -23.40 12.19
C GLU A 202 -4.00 -23.74 11.45
N THR A 203 -2.86 -23.64 12.15
CA THR A 203 -1.51 -23.72 11.58
C THR A 203 -1.28 -24.99 10.74
N LYS A 204 -1.93 -26.10 11.11
CA LYS A 204 -1.87 -27.36 10.35
C LYS A 204 -2.53 -27.25 8.97
N ALA A 205 -3.63 -26.52 8.82
CA ALA A 205 -4.32 -26.38 7.53
C ALA A 205 -3.57 -25.48 6.54
N VAL A 206 -2.76 -24.54 7.04
CA VAL A 206 -1.97 -23.60 6.22
C VAL A 206 -0.73 -24.27 5.65
N GLU A 207 -0.05 -25.12 6.43
CA GLU A 207 1.09 -25.90 5.95
C GLU A 207 0.66 -26.93 4.89
N THR A 208 -0.44 -27.65 5.12
CA THR A 208 -0.97 -28.60 4.13
C THR A 208 -1.39 -27.92 2.84
N LYS A 209 -2.13 -26.78 2.91
CA LYS A 209 -2.52 -26.04 1.69
C LYS A 209 -1.33 -25.43 0.95
N ARG A 210 -0.30 -24.96 1.66
CA ARG A 210 0.92 -24.45 1.01
C ARG A 210 1.68 -25.56 0.30
N GLU A 211 1.72 -26.75 0.90
CA GLU A 211 2.36 -27.92 0.29
C GLU A 211 1.55 -28.43 -0.90
N GLU A 212 0.21 -28.43 -0.82
CA GLU A 212 -0.70 -28.77 -1.93
C GLU A 212 -0.55 -27.80 -3.10
N ILE A 213 -0.57 -26.48 -2.87
CA ILE A 213 -0.37 -25.47 -3.91
C ILE A 213 1.03 -25.58 -4.52
N ARG A 214 2.05 -25.89 -3.71
CA ARG A 214 3.43 -26.07 -4.20
C ARG A 214 3.55 -27.33 -5.06
N GLN A 215 2.88 -28.42 -4.68
CA GLN A 215 2.82 -29.66 -5.47
C GLN A 215 1.99 -29.50 -6.75
N GLU A 216 0.92 -28.71 -6.76
CA GLU A 216 0.16 -28.38 -7.98
C GLU A 216 0.97 -27.51 -8.96
N ILE A 217 1.73 -26.53 -8.45
CA ILE A 217 2.62 -25.70 -9.27
C ILE A 217 3.80 -26.53 -9.83
N GLU A 218 4.36 -27.45 -9.04
CA GLU A 218 5.47 -28.31 -9.46
C GLU A 218 5.04 -29.47 -10.38
N SER A 219 3.78 -29.91 -10.32
CA SER A 219 3.25 -30.99 -11.17
C SER A 219 2.71 -30.52 -12.53
N GLY A 220 2.63 -29.21 -12.79
CA GLY A 220 2.26 -28.66 -14.10
C GLY A 220 0.85 -29.02 -14.57
N ALA A 221 -0.07 -29.35 -13.65
CA ALA A 221 -1.44 -29.71 -13.98
C ALA A 221 -2.31 -28.46 -14.19
N GLU A 222 -3.04 -28.42 -15.30
CA GLU A 222 -4.05 -27.40 -15.58
C GLU A 222 -5.11 -27.36 -14.46
N ALA A 223 -5.54 -26.14 -14.12
CA ALA A 223 -6.47 -25.85 -13.02
C ALA A 223 -7.75 -26.70 -13.09
N PRO A 224 -8.17 -27.33 -11.98
CA PRO A 224 -9.42 -28.09 -11.97
C PRO A 224 -10.62 -27.14 -12.10
N THR A 225 -11.44 -27.45 -13.09
CA THR A 225 -12.72 -26.80 -13.38
C THR A 225 -13.64 -26.91 -12.16
N THR A 226 -14.13 -25.78 -11.68
CA THR A 226 -15.07 -25.70 -10.56
C THR A 226 -16.33 -26.51 -10.86
N GLN A 227 -16.46 -27.70 -10.29
CA GLN A 227 -17.75 -28.41 -10.24
C GLN A 227 -18.64 -27.72 -9.21
N SER A 228 -19.76 -27.21 -9.71
CA SER A 228 -20.90 -26.67 -8.98
C SER A 228 -21.41 -27.67 -7.94
N ILE A 229 -21.49 -27.22 -6.69
CA ILE A 229 -22.27 -27.89 -5.65
C ILE A 229 -23.63 -27.18 -5.58
N ARG A 230 -24.70 -27.97 -5.73
CA ARG A 230 -26.11 -27.58 -5.66
C ARG A 230 -26.54 -27.25 -4.24
#